data_AF-A0A8C0Y0W1-F1
#
_entry.id   AF-A0A8C0Y0W1-F1
#
_cell.length_a   1.000
_cell.length_b   1.000
_cell.length_c   1.000
_cell.angle_alpha   90.00
_cell.angle_beta   90.00
_cell.angle_gamma   90.00
#
_symmetry.space_group_name_H-M   'P 1'
#
loop_
_entity.id
_entity.type
_entity.pdbx_description
1 polymer ?
#
loop_
_entity_poly.entity_id
_entity_poly.type
_entity_poly.pdbx_seq_one_letter_code
_entity_poly.pdbx_strand_id
1 'polypeptide(L)'
;MQIKTGILDLQMGQGLWRVVRNQQLQQQYSEQCFLQRDRERGRRAGPPLAEPLQQRRTPQCQVSGTDISHLLRVRKGKEEQGFIDLEMLPPELSITILSYLDATDLCLASCVWQDLGNDEYLWQGLCKSTWGHCSIYNRRLPSGFSYRKLYMELDEGSLTFNANPQEGVSYFMSRGILVDHPKEIAKFIFYTRMLNWKMLRIYLDERRDVLDELVTLHNFSNQFLPNALRDFFRHIHAPEERGEYLETLITKFSHRFCACNPTLVQEVGLSPDAVYVLCYSLILLSIDLTSPHVKNKMSKREFIRNTRRAAQNISEDFVGHLYDNIYLIGHVAA
;
A
#
# COMPACT_ATOMS: atom_id res chain seq x y z
N MET A 1 34.08 -1.91 -2.43
CA MET A 1 33.39 -1.12 -3.48
C MET A 1 32.33 -1.99 -4.14
N GLN A 2 31.24 -2.33 -3.42
CA GLN A 2 30.14 -3.19 -3.93
C GLN A 2 28.80 -2.92 -3.21
N ILE A 3 28.54 -1.66 -2.81
CA ILE A 3 27.30 -1.29 -2.08
C ILE A 3 26.32 -0.47 -2.97
N LYS A 4 26.65 -0.17 -4.23
CA LYS A 4 25.83 0.71 -5.08
C LYS A 4 24.85 0.02 -6.05
N THR A 5 24.86 -1.30 -6.17
CA THR A 5 24.00 -2.02 -7.12
C THR A 5 22.64 -2.48 -6.56
N GLY A 6 22.46 -2.51 -5.23
CA GLY A 6 21.19 -2.99 -4.63
C GLY A 6 20.05 -1.98 -4.56
N ILE A 7 20.33 -0.68 -4.70
CA ILE A 7 19.30 0.38 -4.57
C ILE A 7 18.51 0.58 -5.88
N LEU A 8 19.13 0.28 -7.03
CA LEU A 8 18.50 0.43 -8.35
C LEU A 8 17.53 -0.72 -8.67
N ASP A 9 17.82 -1.95 -8.23
CA ASP A 9 16.92 -3.10 -8.43
C ASP A 9 15.65 -3.02 -7.55
N LEU A 10 15.75 -2.39 -6.38
CA LEU A 10 14.59 -2.11 -5.52
C LEU A 10 13.66 -1.06 -6.11
N GLN A 11 14.16 -0.08 -6.87
CA GLN A 11 13.33 0.93 -7.54
C GLN A 11 12.64 0.38 -8.80
N MET A 12 13.31 -0.49 -9.58
CA MET A 12 12.71 -1.10 -10.78
C MET A 12 11.59 -2.10 -10.44
N GLY A 13 11.72 -2.86 -9.34
CA GLY A 13 10.65 -3.73 -8.85
C GLY A 13 9.41 -2.98 -8.32
N GLN A 14 9.60 -1.77 -7.76
CA GLN A 14 8.52 -0.93 -7.23
C GLN A 14 7.62 -0.33 -8.32
N GLY A 15 8.14 -0.09 -9.51
CA GLY A 15 7.37 0.42 -10.65
C GLY A 15 6.33 -0.59 -11.18
N LEU A 16 6.71 -1.86 -11.31
CA LEU A 16 5.83 -2.91 -11.82
C LEU A 16 4.71 -3.30 -10.83
N TRP A 17 5.01 -3.33 -9.53
CA TRP A 17 4.00 -3.57 -8.49
C TRP A 17 3.03 -2.39 -8.30
N ARG A 18 3.50 -1.14 -8.51
CA ARG A 18 2.65 0.06 -8.58
C ARG A 18 1.59 -0.05 -9.68
N VAL A 19 1.97 -0.58 -10.85
CA VAL A 19 1.07 -0.72 -12.02
C VAL A 19 -0.02 -1.77 -11.78
N VAL A 20 0.34 -2.95 -11.27
CA VAL A 20 -0.64 -4.05 -11.04
C VAL A 20 -1.69 -3.65 -9.98
N ARG A 21 -1.27 -2.95 -8.92
CA ARG A 21 -2.19 -2.47 -7.87
C ARG A 21 -3.06 -1.30 -8.34
N ASN A 22 -2.52 -0.38 -9.14
CA ASN A 22 -3.29 0.74 -9.73
C ASN A 22 -4.38 0.24 -10.70
N GLN A 23 -4.12 -0.81 -11.48
CA GLN A 23 -5.11 -1.40 -12.38
C GLN A 23 -6.29 -2.02 -11.62
N GLN A 24 -6.02 -2.72 -10.52
CA GLN A 24 -7.07 -3.33 -9.67
C GLN A 24 -7.91 -2.28 -8.93
N LEU A 25 -7.27 -1.22 -8.43
CA LEU A 25 -7.97 -0.11 -7.76
C LEU A 25 -8.81 0.72 -8.74
N GLN A 26 -8.34 0.97 -9.97
CA GLN A 26 -9.13 1.64 -11.01
C GLN A 26 -10.34 0.83 -11.46
N GLN A 27 -10.22 -0.51 -11.54
CA GLN A 27 -11.34 -1.39 -11.89
C GLN A 27 -12.41 -1.39 -10.78
N GLN A 28 -12.03 -1.56 -9.51
CA GLN A 28 -12.98 -1.51 -8.39
C GLN A 28 -13.66 -0.13 -8.24
N TYR A 29 -12.95 0.97 -8.52
CA TYR A 29 -13.54 2.32 -8.46
C TYR A 29 -14.46 2.63 -9.65
N SER A 30 -14.14 2.13 -10.85
CA SER A 30 -15.00 2.31 -12.03
C SER A 30 -16.37 1.65 -11.83
N GLU A 31 -16.39 0.47 -11.20
CA GLU A 31 -17.61 -0.26 -10.85
C GLU A 31 -18.44 0.47 -9.77
N GLN A 32 -17.78 1.03 -8.74
CA GLN A 32 -18.46 1.78 -7.68
C GLN A 32 -19.06 3.10 -8.19
N CYS A 33 -18.35 3.84 -9.06
CA CYS A 33 -18.86 5.05 -9.69
C CYS A 33 -20.05 4.79 -10.62
N PHE A 34 -20.09 3.63 -11.29
CA PHE A 34 -21.22 3.24 -12.15
C PHE A 34 -22.48 2.98 -11.32
N LEU A 35 -22.36 2.22 -10.23
CA LEU A 35 -23.48 1.89 -9.33
C LEU A 35 -24.04 3.12 -8.59
N GLN A 36 -23.18 4.10 -8.28
CA GLN A 36 -23.59 5.33 -7.61
C GLN A 36 -24.36 6.26 -8.56
N ARG A 37 -24.01 6.28 -9.85
CA ARG A 37 -24.69 7.06 -10.90
C ARG A 37 -26.09 6.52 -11.23
N ASP A 38 -26.29 5.20 -11.16
CA ASP A 38 -27.61 4.58 -11.36
C ASP A 38 -28.58 4.85 -10.20
N ARG A 39 -28.08 4.88 -8.96
CA ARG A 39 -28.88 5.27 -7.78
C ARG A 39 -29.35 6.72 -7.81
N GLU A 40 -28.55 7.62 -8.38
CA GLU A 40 -28.90 9.04 -8.52
C GLU A 40 -29.90 9.29 -9.65
N ARG A 41 -29.85 8.49 -10.74
CA ARG A 41 -30.88 8.54 -11.81
C ARG A 41 -32.24 7.99 -11.36
N GLY A 42 -32.26 6.98 -10.49
CA GLY A 42 -33.51 6.39 -9.97
C GLY A 42 -34.31 7.31 -9.04
N ARG A 43 -33.71 8.39 -8.49
CA ARG A 43 -34.39 9.30 -7.55
C ARG A 43 -35.01 10.55 -8.19
N ARG A 44 -34.89 10.74 -9.52
CA ARG A 44 -35.37 11.96 -10.23
C ARG A 44 -36.49 11.74 -11.26
N ALA A 45 -37.18 10.60 -11.25
CA ALA A 45 -38.29 10.36 -12.18
C ALA A 45 -39.67 10.49 -11.49
N GLY A 46 -40.40 11.57 -11.78
CA GLY A 46 -41.85 11.66 -11.59
C GLY A 46 -42.61 10.98 -12.75
N PRO A 47 -43.95 10.81 -12.65
CA PRO A 47 -44.70 9.90 -13.52
C PRO A 47 -44.87 10.45 -14.96
N PRO A 48 -44.92 9.59 -15.99
CA PRO A 48 -44.95 10.04 -17.38
C PRO A 48 -46.38 10.31 -17.87
N LEU A 49 -46.55 11.44 -18.57
CA LEU A 49 -47.69 11.70 -19.46
C LEU A 49 -47.29 11.30 -20.89
N ALA A 50 -48.24 10.72 -21.62
CA ALA A 50 -48.05 10.00 -22.87
C ALA A 50 -48.12 10.86 -24.16
N GLU A 51 -47.51 10.30 -25.22
CA GLU A 51 -47.61 10.58 -26.68
C GLU A 51 -46.69 11.64 -27.35
N PRO A 52 -46.40 11.51 -28.68
CA PRO A 52 -45.97 10.29 -29.38
C PRO A 52 -44.69 10.50 -30.23
N LEU A 53 -44.12 9.36 -30.66
CA LEU A 53 -42.86 9.21 -31.39
C LEU A 53 -42.78 10.01 -32.71
N GLN A 54 -41.77 10.88 -32.82
CA GLN A 54 -41.18 11.29 -34.10
C GLN A 54 -39.65 11.21 -34.04
N GLN A 55 -39.11 10.42 -34.96
CA GLN A 55 -37.69 10.23 -35.22
C GLN A 55 -37.01 11.58 -35.51
N ARG A 56 -36.09 12.01 -34.64
CA ARG A 56 -35.10 13.05 -34.98
C ARG A 56 -33.69 12.49 -34.83
N ARG A 57 -33.00 12.56 -35.97
CA ARG A 57 -31.61 12.15 -36.22
C ARG A 57 -30.67 12.78 -35.21
N THR A 58 -29.81 11.98 -34.59
CA THR A 58 -28.63 12.40 -33.85
C THR A 58 -27.57 12.92 -34.82
N PRO A 59 -26.90 14.06 -34.55
CA PRO A 59 -25.69 14.42 -35.27
C PRO A 59 -24.55 13.50 -34.80
N GLN A 60 -24.01 12.71 -35.73
CA GLN A 60 -22.75 11.99 -35.55
C GLN A 60 -21.62 13.03 -35.41
N CYS A 61 -21.02 13.11 -34.23
CA CYS A 61 -19.75 13.81 -34.06
C CYS A 61 -18.66 12.92 -34.68
N GLN A 62 -18.28 13.22 -35.94
CA GLN A 62 -17.15 12.59 -36.60
C GLN A 62 -15.87 13.04 -35.90
N VAL A 63 -15.26 12.15 -35.13
CA VAL A 63 -13.90 12.31 -34.62
C VAL A 63 -12.97 12.08 -35.82
N SER A 64 -12.47 13.17 -36.40
CA SER A 64 -11.37 13.11 -37.38
C SER A 64 -10.13 12.69 -36.62
N GLY A 65 -9.85 11.39 -36.57
CA GLY A 65 -8.64 10.85 -35.97
C GLY A 65 -7.42 11.36 -36.73
N THR A 66 -6.66 12.25 -36.11
CA THR A 66 -5.30 12.55 -36.55
C THR A 66 -4.51 11.25 -36.38
N ASP A 67 -4.13 10.64 -37.50
CA ASP A 67 -3.46 9.33 -37.53
C ASP A 67 -2.07 9.46 -36.91
N ILE A 68 -1.91 9.00 -35.67
CA ILE A 68 -0.65 9.01 -34.90
C ILE A 68 0.49 8.35 -35.70
N SER A 69 0.14 7.38 -36.53
CA SER A 69 1.04 6.72 -37.49
C SER A 69 1.69 7.72 -38.45
N HIS A 70 0.96 8.76 -38.84
CA HIS A 70 1.42 9.81 -39.75
C HIS A 70 2.36 10.79 -39.06
N LEU A 71 2.06 11.23 -37.83
CA LEU A 71 2.96 12.09 -37.04
C LEU A 71 4.30 11.41 -36.74
N LEU A 72 4.28 10.13 -36.40
CA LEU A 72 5.50 9.34 -36.18
C LEU A 72 6.24 9.03 -37.49
N ARG A 73 5.53 8.85 -38.63
CA ARG A 73 6.15 8.65 -39.95
C ARG A 73 6.80 9.90 -40.53
N VAL A 74 6.19 11.08 -40.37
CA VAL A 74 6.74 12.35 -40.84
C VAL A 74 8.11 12.62 -40.19
N ARG A 75 8.33 12.14 -38.96
CA ARG A 75 9.59 12.27 -38.24
C ARG A 75 10.66 11.24 -38.64
N LYS A 76 10.27 10.08 -39.17
CA LYS A 76 11.23 9.07 -39.65
C LYS A 76 12.09 9.57 -40.84
N GLY A 77 11.71 10.70 -41.46
CA GLY A 77 12.45 11.36 -42.54
C GLY A 77 13.33 12.54 -42.12
N LYS A 78 13.33 12.97 -40.85
CA LYS A 78 14.18 14.07 -40.35
C LYS A 78 14.82 13.69 -39.02
N GLU A 79 16.14 13.54 -39.03
CA GLU A 79 16.99 13.36 -37.85
C GLU A 79 17.00 14.63 -36.97
N GLU A 80 15.86 15.00 -36.37
CA GLU A 80 15.83 16.00 -35.30
C GLU A 80 15.83 15.28 -33.95
N GLN A 81 17.03 15.19 -33.37
CA GLN A 81 17.29 14.78 -32.00
C GLN A 81 16.64 15.81 -31.06
N GLY A 82 15.39 15.56 -30.67
CA GLY A 82 14.67 16.37 -29.70
C GLY A 82 13.48 15.60 -29.15
N PHE A 83 13.18 15.79 -27.87
CA PHE A 83 11.97 15.23 -27.25
C PHE A 83 10.71 15.73 -28.00
N ILE A 84 9.64 14.93 -28.03
CA ILE A 84 8.36 15.37 -28.63
C ILE A 84 7.78 16.43 -27.70
N ASP A 85 7.43 17.59 -28.24
CA ASP A 85 6.69 18.59 -27.48
C ASP A 85 5.31 18.05 -27.10
N LEU A 86 5.00 18.01 -25.79
CA LEU A 86 3.76 17.44 -25.28
C LEU A 86 2.53 18.27 -25.67
N GLU A 87 2.70 19.55 -26.02
CA GLU A 87 1.61 20.38 -26.54
C GLU A 87 1.15 19.95 -27.94
N MET A 88 2.04 19.27 -28.67
CA MET A 88 1.75 18.76 -30.02
C MET A 88 1.04 17.41 -30.01
N LEU A 89 0.91 16.78 -28.83
CA LEU A 89 0.22 15.51 -28.65
C LEU A 89 -1.25 15.74 -28.26
N PRO A 90 -2.14 14.79 -28.60
CA PRO A 90 -3.48 14.74 -28.02
C PRO A 90 -3.42 14.83 -26.48
N PRO A 91 -4.27 15.65 -25.84
CA PRO A 91 -4.25 15.86 -24.38
C PRO A 91 -4.28 14.56 -23.58
N GLU A 92 -5.01 13.55 -24.05
CA GLU A 92 -5.11 12.25 -23.39
C GLU A 92 -3.76 11.53 -23.30
N LEU A 93 -2.94 11.63 -24.35
CA LEU A 93 -1.62 11.01 -24.39
C LEU A 93 -0.62 11.78 -23.51
N SER A 94 -0.68 13.11 -23.53
CA SER A 94 0.18 13.96 -22.70
C SER A 94 -0.13 13.76 -21.22
N ILE A 95 -1.41 13.75 -20.84
CA ILE A 95 -1.85 13.43 -19.47
C ILE A 95 -1.40 12.01 -19.08
N THR A 96 -1.53 11.04 -19.99
CA THR A 96 -1.07 9.67 -19.73
C THR A 96 0.43 9.63 -19.46
N ILE A 97 1.25 10.30 -20.27
CA ILE A 97 2.71 10.38 -20.08
C ILE A 97 3.04 11.02 -18.72
N LEU A 98 2.43 12.16 -18.41
CA LEU A 98 2.67 12.88 -17.15
C LEU A 98 2.20 12.10 -15.93
N SER A 99 1.19 11.22 -16.07
CA SER A 99 0.73 10.36 -14.96
C SER A 99 1.75 9.31 -14.50
N TYR A 100 2.80 9.07 -15.29
CA TYR A 100 3.91 8.18 -14.91
C TYR A 100 5.06 8.91 -14.19
N LEU A 101 5.01 10.23 -14.13
CA LEU A 101 6.06 11.06 -13.54
C LEU A 101 5.86 11.21 -12.04
N ASP A 102 6.94 11.51 -11.31
CA ASP A 102 6.84 11.84 -9.89
C ASP A 102 6.52 13.33 -9.65
N ALA A 103 6.38 13.74 -8.39
CA ALA A 103 6.03 15.11 -8.07
C ALA A 103 7.10 16.14 -8.45
N THR A 104 8.38 15.75 -8.44
CA THR A 104 9.48 16.63 -8.86
C THR A 104 9.40 16.85 -10.35
N ASP A 105 9.27 15.77 -11.10
CA ASP A 105 9.10 15.79 -12.55
C ASP A 105 7.87 16.61 -12.95
N LEU A 106 6.75 16.46 -12.23
CA LEU A 106 5.52 17.21 -12.50
C LEU A 106 5.66 18.70 -12.18
N CYS A 107 6.42 19.06 -11.13
CA CYS A 107 6.78 20.46 -10.86
C CYS A 107 7.66 21.05 -11.97
N LEU A 108 8.65 20.30 -12.46
CA LEU A 108 9.49 20.76 -13.58
C LEU A 108 8.69 20.88 -14.87
N ALA A 109 7.80 19.91 -15.14
CA ALA A 109 6.88 19.93 -16.27
C ALA A 109 5.97 21.16 -16.22
N SER A 110 5.50 21.57 -15.04
CA SER A 110 4.66 22.77 -14.87
C SER A 110 5.34 24.07 -15.28
N CYS A 111 6.67 24.14 -15.33
CA CYS A 111 7.40 25.32 -15.81
C CYS A 111 7.28 25.52 -17.32
N VAL A 112 7.06 24.44 -18.07
CA VAL A 112 6.98 24.45 -19.54
C VAL A 112 5.54 24.23 -19.99
N TRP A 113 4.85 23.25 -19.41
CA TRP A 113 3.48 22.85 -19.73
C TRP A 113 2.56 23.14 -18.54
N GLN A 114 2.27 24.42 -18.30
CA GLN A 114 1.54 24.88 -17.09
C GLN A 114 0.16 24.21 -16.93
N ASP A 115 -0.63 24.13 -17.99
CA ASP A 115 -2.00 23.60 -17.93
C ASP A 115 -2.02 22.11 -17.57
N LEU A 116 -1.08 21.34 -18.12
CA LEU A 116 -0.99 19.91 -17.88
C LEU A 116 -0.22 19.57 -16.59
N GLY A 117 0.86 20.30 -16.29
CA GLY A 117 1.67 20.10 -15.08
C GLY A 117 0.96 20.52 -13.79
N ASN A 118 -0.01 21.42 -13.88
CA ASN A 118 -0.88 21.81 -12.76
C ASN A 118 -2.22 21.08 -12.74
N ASP A 119 -2.39 20.03 -13.55
CA ASP A 119 -3.64 19.26 -13.59
C ASP A 119 -3.95 18.59 -12.25
N GLU A 120 -5.12 18.90 -11.70
CA GLU A 120 -5.55 18.45 -10.37
C GLU A 120 -5.79 16.94 -10.29
N TYR A 121 -6.13 16.27 -11.41
CA TYR A 121 -6.31 14.82 -11.42
C TYR A 121 -4.98 14.09 -11.34
N LEU A 122 -3.93 14.60 -12.00
CA LEU A 122 -2.57 14.08 -11.87
C LEU A 122 -2.09 14.19 -10.42
N TRP A 123 -2.21 15.37 -9.82
CA TRP A 123 -1.83 15.59 -8.42
C TRP A 123 -2.67 14.75 -7.43
N GLN A 124 -3.97 14.55 -7.72
CA GLN A 124 -4.82 13.65 -6.94
C GLN A 124 -4.32 12.20 -7.01
N GLY A 125 -3.97 11.71 -8.21
CA GLY A 125 -3.41 10.39 -8.41
C GLY A 125 -2.09 10.20 -7.67
N LEU A 126 -1.21 11.21 -7.71
CA LEU A 126 0.05 11.22 -6.96
C LEU A 126 -0.18 11.18 -5.44
N CYS A 127 -1.08 12.01 -4.92
CA CYS A 127 -1.47 12.00 -3.51
C CYS A 127 -1.94 10.61 -3.08
N LYS A 128 -2.92 10.03 -3.77
CA LYS A 128 -3.52 8.73 -3.41
C LYS A 128 -2.59 7.54 -3.64
N SER A 129 -1.65 7.63 -4.58
CA SER A 129 -0.66 6.57 -4.79
C SER A 129 0.48 6.60 -3.76
N THR A 130 0.73 7.77 -3.16
CA THR A 130 1.82 7.97 -2.19
C THR A 130 1.34 7.84 -0.76
N TRP A 131 0.19 8.45 -0.44
CA TRP A 131 -0.55 8.31 0.81
C TRP A 131 -1.91 7.70 0.50
N GLY A 132 -2.02 6.37 0.56
CA GLY A 132 -3.22 5.65 0.10
C GLY A 132 -4.48 5.90 0.90
N HIS A 133 -4.36 6.43 2.12
CA HIS A 133 -5.49 6.88 2.93
C HIS A 133 -5.17 8.21 3.58
N CYS A 134 -6.09 9.17 3.56
CA CYS A 134 -6.09 10.39 4.36
C CYS A 134 -7.55 10.71 4.68
N SER A 135 -7.85 11.20 5.88
CA SER A 135 -9.24 11.50 6.26
C SER A 135 -9.86 12.60 5.39
N ILE A 136 -9.06 13.53 4.88
CA ILE A 136 -9.51 14.58 3.95
C ILE A 136 -10.07 14.03 2.63
N TYR A 137 -9.64 12.85 2.17
CA TYR A 137 -10.14 12.24 0.92
C TYR A 137 -11.61 11.85 0.99
N ASN A 138 -12.13 11.59 2.19
CA ASN A 138 -13.51 11.15 2.42
C ASN A 138 -14.44 12.29 2.83
N ARG A 139 -13.95 13.54 2.80
CA ARG A 139 -14.69 14.73 3.21
C ARG A 139 -15.07 15.58 2.01
N ARG A 140 -16.04 16.47 2.19
CA ARG A 140 -16.27 17.54 1.22
C ARG A 140 -15.06 18.46 1.23
N LEU A 141 -14.44 18.61 0.07
CA LEU A 141 -13.26 19.45 -0.09
C LEU A 141 -13.65 20.93 0.09
N PRO A 142 -12.84 21.74 0.79
CA PRO A 142 -13.07 23.17 0.92
C PRO A 142 -13.08 23.89 -0.45
N SER A 143 -13.73 25.06 -0.51
CA SER A 143 -13.63 25.94 -1.67
C SER A 143 -12.17 26.36 -1.91
N GLY A 144 -11.67 26.19 -3.13
CA GLY A 144 -10.28 26.50 -3.48
C GLY A 144 -9.26 25.44 -3.07
N PHE A 145 -9.72 24.21 -2.76
CA PHE A 145 -8.84 23.07 -2.51
C PHE A 145 -8.01 22.74 -3.76
N SER A 146 -6.72 22.40 -3.56
CA SER A 146 -5.82 21.93 -4.60
C SER A 146 -5.05 20.71 -4.10
N TYR A 147 -5.04 19.64 -4.90
CA TYR A 147 -4.26 18.43 -4.69
C TYR A 147 -2.77 18.67 -4.81
N ARG A 148 -2.34 19.63 -5.64
CA ARG A 148 -0.93 20.04 -5.66
C ARG A 148 -0.51 20.61 -4.32
N LYS A 149 -1.34 21.50 -3.75
CA LYS A 149 -1.09 22.05 -2.42
C LYS A 149 -1.14 20.95 -1.35
N LEU A 150 -2.13 20.07 -1.39
CA LEU A 150 -2.23 18.95 -0.45
C LEU A 150 -1.00 18.04 -0.54
N TYR A 151 -0.47 17.76 -1.72
CA TYR A 151 0.73 16.96 -1.90
C TYR A 151 1.90 17.57 -1.12
N MET A 152 2.11 18.88 -1.24
CA MET A 152 3.18 19.59 -0.52
C MET A 152 2.99 19.53 1.00
N GLU A 153 1.76 19.71 1.48
CA GLU A 153 1.44 19.60 2.91
C GLU A 153 1.63 18.16 3.42
N LEU A 154 1.30 17.15 2.61
CA LEU A 154 1.51 15.74 2.93
C LEU A 154 3.00 15.37 2.98
N ASP A 155 3.79 15.88 2.04
CA ASP A 155 5.23 15.68 1.99
C ASP A 155 5.92 16.34 3.19
N GLU A 156 5.60 17.61 3.46
CA GLU A 156 6.08 18.35 4.63
C GLU A 156 5.72 17.61 5.92
N GLY A 157 4.45 17.25 6.11
CA GLY A 157 4.02 16.53 7.32
C GLY A 157 4.69 15.16 7.48
N SER A 158 5.01 14.48 6.37
CA SER A 158 5.73 13.20 6.41
C SER A 158 7.18 13.41 6.84
N LEU A 159 7.84 14.46 6.34
CA LEU A 159 9.18 14.85 6.78
C LEU A 159 9.18 15.27 8.26
N THR A 160 8.18 16.03 8.71
CA THR A 160 8.01 16.40 10.12
C THR A 160 7.83 15.16 10.99
N PHE A 161 6.97 14.22 10.60
CA PHE A 161 6.79 12.94 11.32
C PHE A 161 8.10 12.17 11.42
N ASN A 162 8.88 12.14 10.34
CA ASN A 162 10.16 11.42 10.29
C ASN A 162 11.25 12.07 11.15
N ALA A 163 11.08 13.33 11.56
CA ALA A 163 11.93 14.00 12.53
C ALA A 163 11.38 13.87 13.96
N ASN A 164 10.08 14.12 14.15
CA ASN A 164 9.36 14.00 15.40
C ASN A 164 7.93 13.47 15.13
N PRO A 165 7.60 12.24 15.55
CA PRO A 165 6.30 11.64 15.24
C PRO A 165 5.11 12.43 15.79
N GLN A 166 5.22 12.97 17.01
CA GLN A 166 4.13 13.69 17.67
C GLN A 166 3.84 15.03 16.98
N GLU A 167 4.89 15.75 16.60
CA GLU A 167 4.75 16.98 15.82
C GLU A 167 4.18 16.71 14.42
N GLY A 168 4.63 15.63 13.75
CA GLY A 168 4.11 15.28 12.43
C GLY A 168 2.63 14.93 12.43
N VAL A 169 2.18 14.12 13.40
CA VAL A 169 0.75 13.82 13.55
C VAL A 169 -0.05 15.08 13.88
N SER A 170 0.45 15.92 14.79
CA SER A 170 -0.18 17.20 15.12
C SER A 170 -0.26 18.13 13.91
N TYR A 171 0.77 18.14 13.05
CA TYR A 171 0.79 18.88 11.79
C TYR A 171 -0.34 18.41 10.87
N PHE A 172 -0.46 17.10 10.62
CA PHE A 172 -1.53 16.56 9.77
C PHE A 172 -2.93 16.90 10.30
N MET A 173 -3.12 16.89 11.62
CA MET A 173 -4.39 17.27 12.25
C MET A 173 -4.67 18.77 12.09
N SER A 174 -3.67 19.62 12.30
CA SER A 174 -3.80 21.07 12.18
C SER A 174 -4.17 21.53 10.76
N ARG A 175 -3.69 20.80 9.74
CA ARG A 175 -4.03 21.01 8.33
C ARG A 175 -5.36 20.35 7.92
N GLY A 176 -6.00 19.61 8.83
CA GLY A 176 -7.25 18.90 8.54
C GLY A 176 -7.08 17.67 7.62
N ILE A 177 -5.84 17.22 7.39
CA ILE A 177 -5.49 16.06 6.56
C ILE A 177 -5.93 14.77 7.25
N LEU A 178 -5.69 14.69 8.56
CA LEU A 178 -6.06 13.56 9.42
C LEU A 178 -6.98 14.00 10.55
N VAL A 179 -7.76 13.04 11.03
CA VAL A 179 -8.58 13.16 12.24
C VAL A 179 -7.90 12.40 13.36
N ASP A 180 -7.96 12.92 14.59
CA ASP A 180 -7.56 12.18 15.77
C ASP A 180 -8.57 11.09 16.11
N HIS A 181 -8.51 10.02 15.31
CA HIS A 181 -9.27 8.81 15.51
C HIS A 181 -8.37 7.61 15.20
N PRO A 182 -8.24 6.62 16.11
CA PRO A 182 -7.25 5.55 15.97
C PRO A 182 -7.32 4.81 14.64
N LYS A 183 -8.54 4.47 14.19
CA LYS A 183 -8.79 3.83 12.88
C LYS A 183 -8.29 4.63 11.68
N GLU A 184 -8.46 5.95 11.71
CA GLU A 184 -8.07 6.81 10.58
C GLU A 184 -6.56 6.97 10.50
N ILE A 185 -5.91 7.11 11.66
CA ILE A 185 -4.46 7.15 11.77
C ILE A 185 -3.86 5.80 11.36
N ALA A 186 -4.42 4.69 11.84
CA ALA A 186 -3.97 3.34 11.48
C ALA A 186 -4.04 3.10 9.97
N LYS A 187 -5.14 3.48 9.31
CA LYS A 187 -5.25 3.39 7.84
C LYS A 187 -4.25 4.28 7.13
N PHE A 188 -4.05 5.51 7.59
CA PHE A 188 -3.03 6.40 7.03
C PHE A 188 -1.65 5.75 7.06
N ILE A 189 -1.24 5.24 8.23
CA ILE A 189 0.02 4.52 8.44
C ILE A 189 0.11 3.28 7.54
N PHE A 190 -0.96 2.48 7.47
CA PHE A 190 -0.94 1.21 6.73
C PHE A 190 -0.79 1.40 5.21
N TYR A 191 -1.35 2.48 4.67
CA TYR A 191 -1.38 2.73 3.23
C TYR A 191 -0.37 3.79 2.76
N THR A 192 0.47 4.32 3.65
CA THR A 192 1.57 5.21 3.28
C THR A 192 2.90 4.47 3.29
N ARG A 193 3.82 4.90 2.43
CA ARG A 193 5.21 4.42 2.36
C ARG A 193 6.23 5.51 2.72
N MET A 194 5.75 6.68 3.15
CA MET A 194 6.57 7.87 3.36
C MET A 194 7.09 8.00 4.79
N LEU A 195 6.56 7.20 5.72
CA LEU A 195 6.92 7.29 7.14
C LEU A 195 8.13 6.42 7.45
N ASN A 196 9.04 6.97 8.25
CA ASN A 196 10.20 6.28 8.77
C ASN A 196 9.77 5.28 9.84
N TRP A 197 10.15 4.02 9.67
CA TRP A 197 9.72 2.95 10.56
C TRP A 197 10.23 3.10 12.01
N LYS A 198 11.41 3.71 12.22
CA LYS A 198 11.94 3.95 13.57
C LYS A 198 11.06 4.94 14.33
N MET A 199 10.66 6.01 13.65
CA MET A 199 9.72 7.00 14.18
C MET A 199 8.32 6.42 14.36
N LEU A 200 7.88 5.58 13.41
CA LEU A 200 6.61 4.89 13.52
C LEU A 200 6.54 3.99 14.75
N ARG A 201 7.62 3.26 15.05
CA ARG A 201 7.73 2.43 16.26
C ARG A 201 7.55 3.28 17.53
N ILE A 202 8.26 4.40 17.63
CA ILE A 202 8.16 5.30 18.81
C ILE A 202 6.70 5.77 18.97
N TYR A 203 6.07 6.19 17.89
CA TYR A 203 4.68 6.62 17.90
C TYR A 203 3.70 5.52 18.32
N LEU A 204 3.86 4.30 17.78
CA LEU A 204 2.97 3.16 18.07
C LEU A 204 3.15 2.60 19.48
N ASP A 205 4.34 2.77 20.08
CA ASP A 205 4.58 2.39 21.47
C ASP A 205 3.82 3.31 22.44
N GLU A 206 3.73 4.61 22.12
CA GLU A 206 2.93 5.59 22.87
C GLU A 206 1.42 5.49 22.57
N ARG A 207 1.05 5.29 21.30
CA ARG A 207 -0.35 5.19 20.83
C ARG A 207 -0.75 3.74 20.56
N ARG A 208 -0.84 2.94 21.64
CA ARG A 208 -1.22 1.51 21.58
C ARG A 208 -2.62 1.27 20.98
N ASP A 209 -3.53 2.24 21.13
CA ASP A 209 -4.84 2.26 20.50
C ASP A 209 -4.76 2.26 18.96
N VAL A 210 -3.82 3.02 18.39
CA VAL A 210 -3.55 3.05 16.95
C VAL A 210 -2.90 1.74 16.50
N LEU A 211 -1.97 1.20 17.30
CA LEU A 211 -1.34 -0.10 17.02
C LEU A 211 -2.37 -1.23 16.95
N ASP A 212 -3.35 -1.25 17.85
CA ASP A 212 -4.43 -2.24 17.82
C ASP A 212 -5.21 -2.18 16.50
N GLU A 213 -5.66 -1.00 16.09
CA GLU A 213 -6.36 -0.82 14.82
C GLU A 213 -5.47 -1.18 13.62
N LEU A 214 -4.17 -0.84 13.66
CA LEU A 214 -3.20 -1.18 12.61
C LEU A 214 -3.05 -2.69 12.43
N VAL A 215 -2.98 -3.45 13.52
CA VAL A 215 -2.93 -4.91 13.47
C VAL A 215 -4.22 -5.48 12.87
N THR A 216 -5.38 -4.89 13.16
CA THR A 216 -6.66 -5.34 12.58
C THR A 216 -6.78 -5.11 11.07
N LEU A 217 -5.96 -4.25 10.47
CA LEU A 217 -5.94 -4.04 9.01
C LEU A 217 -5.27 -5.19 8.25
N HIS A 218 -4.44 -6.00 8.93
CA HIS A 218 -3.80 -7.14 8.31
C HIS A 218 -4.80 -8.29 8.10
N ASN A 219 -4.82 -8.87 6.91
CA ASN A 219 -5.63 -10.05 6.61
C ASN A 219 -4.73 -11.28 6.43
N PHE A 220 -4.79 -12.20 7.38
CA PHE A 220 -4.01 -13.44 7.37
C PHE A 220 -4.82 -14.68 6.97
N SER A 221 -6.02 -14.48 6.43
CA SER A 221 -6.90 -15.59 6.02
C SER A 221 -6.20 -16.41 4.94
N ASN A 222 -6.24 -17.74 5.06
CA ASN A 222 -5.62 -18.69 4.13
C ASN A 222 -4.10 -18.54 3.98
N GLN A 223 -3.43 -17.84 4.92
CA GLN A 223 -1.99 -17.73 4.92
C GLN A 223 -1.36 -18.73 5.88
N PHE A 224 -0.27 -19.35 5.44
CA PHE A 224 0.54 -20.18 6.33
C PHE A 224 1.26 -19.29 7.36
N LEU A 225 1.31 -19.74 8.63
CA LEU A 225 1.77 -18.92 9.77
C LEU A 225 3.11 -18.20 9.52
N PRO A 226 4.18 -18.84 9.02
CA PRO A 226 5.44 -18.16 8.75
C PRO A 226 5.34 -17.08 7.66
N ASN A 227 4.46 -17.25 6.68
CA ASN A 227 4.25 -16.26 5.62
C ASN A 227 3.50 -15.05 6.16
N ALA A 228 2.44 -15.28 6.94
CA ALA A 228 1.72 -14.23 7.64
C ALA A 228 2.64 -13.42 8.57
N LEU A 229 3.53 -14.09 9.29
CA LEU A 229 4.48 -13.44 10.19
C LEU A 229 5.51 -12.59 9.44
N ARG A 230 6.02 -13.06 8.30
CA ARG A 230 6.89 -12.27 7.41
C ARG A 230 6.17 -11.03 6.87
N ASP A 231 4.94 -11.20 6.42
CA ASP A 231 4.15 -10.10 5.86
C ASP A 231 3.84 -9.04 6.92
N PHE A 232 3.58 -9.47 8.15
CA PHE A 232 3.39 -8.58 9.30
C PHE A 232 4.66 -7.77 9.60
N PHE A 233 5.82 -8.42 9.74
CA PHE A 233 7.07 -7.71 10.03
C PHE A 233 7.58 -6.88 8.85
N ARG A 234 7.18 -7.17 7.61
CA ARG A 234 7.49 -6.30 6.46
C ARG A 234 6.80 -4.94 6.56
N HIS A 235 5.61 -4.87 7.15
CA HIS A 235 4.86 -3.62 7.29
C HIS A 235 5.19 -2.87 8.57
N ILE A 236 5.29 -3.58 9.71
CA ILE A 236 5.50 -2.93 11.02
C ILE A 236 6.99 -2.77 11.38
N HIS A 237 7.88 -3.45 10.64
CA HIS A 237 9.31 -3.61 10.92
C HIS A 237 9.57 -4.29 12.27
N ALA A 238 10.32 -5.38 12.24
CA ALA A 238 10.72 -6.05 13.47
C ALA A 238 11.74 -5.18 14.24
N PRO A 239 11.63 -5.08 15.58
CA PRO A 239 12.67 -4.44 16.39
C PRO A 239 14.02 -5.15 16.24
N GLU A 240 15.10 -4.37 16.13
CA GLU A 240 16.48 -4.90 16.10
C GLU A 240 16.85 -5.58 17.43
N GLU A 241 16.28 -5.12 18.55
CA GLU A 241 16.48 -5.68 19.88
C GLU A 241 15.27 -6.49 20.35
N ARG A 242 15.53 -7.64 20.99
CA ARG A 242 14.49 -8.40 21.69
C ARG A 242 14.09 -7.59 22.93
N GLY A 243 12.82 -7.19 23.01
CA GLY A 243 12.30 -6.44 24.15
C GLY A 243 10.77 -6.44 24.20
N GLU A 244 10.21 -5.71 25.17
CA GLU A 244 8.77 -5.63 25.47
C GLU A 244 7.91 -5.29 24.23
N TYR A 245 8.42 -4.44 23.34
CA TYR A 245 7.69 -4.08 22.12
C TYR A 245 7.53 -5.26 21.16
N LEU A 246 8.54 -6.14 21.01
CA LEU A 246 8.43 -7.35 20.19
C LEU A 246 7.41 -8.32 20.79
N GLU A 247 7.41 -8.49 22.11
CA GLU A 247 6.41 -9.30 22.84
C GLU A 247 4.99 -8.79 22.58
N THR A 248 4.81 -7.47 22.65
CA THR A 248 3.54 -6.81 22.35
C THR A 248 3.09 -7.06 20.92
N LEU A 249 3.99 -6.92 19.94
CA LEU A 249 3.70 -7.17 18.53
C LEU A 249 3.30 -8.63 18.27
N ILE A 250 4.05 -9.59 18.79
CA ILE A 250 3.78 -11.02 18.59
C ILE A 250 2.46 -11.40 19.28
N THR A 251 2.18 -10.85 20.45
CA THR A 251 0.89 -11.05 21.15
C THR A 251 -0.26 -10.58 20.27
N LYS A 252 -0.24 -9.34 19.79
CA LYS A 252 -1.30 -8.79 18.92
C LYS A 252 -1.42 -9.56 17.60
N PHE A 253 -0.29 -9.93 16.99
CA PHE A 253 -0.25 -10.77 15.79
C PHE A 253 -0.94 -12.12 16.03
N SER A 254 -0.66 -12.77 17.15
CA SER A 254 -1.19 -14.10 17.46
C SER A 254 -2.71 -14.09 17.60
N HIS A 255 -3.25 -13.10 18.30
CA HIS A 255 -4.70 -12.88 18.37
C HIS A 255 -5.30 -12.62 17.00
N ARG A 256 -4.66 -11.78 16.18
CA ARG A 256 -5.15 -11.45 14.84
C ARG A 256 -5.11 -12.65 13.89
N PHE A 257 -4.05 -13.44 13.94
CA PHE A 257 -3.89 -14.65 13.13
C PHE A 257 -5.00 -15.66 13.41
N CYS A 258 -5.30 -15.91 14.70
CA CYS A 258 -6.41 -16.77 15.10
C CYS A 258 -7.78 -16.19 14.67
N ALA A 259 -7.99 -14.88 14.82
CA ALA A 259 -9.23 -14.22 14.40
C ALA A 259 -9.47 -14.31 12.88
N CYS A 260 -8.41 -14.27 12.06
CA CYS A 260 -8.50 -14.48 10.61
C CYS A 260 -8.67 -15.95 10.22
N ASN A 261 -8.32 -16.90 11.09
CA ASN A 261 -8.30 -18.33 10.77
C ASN A 261 -9.08 -19.16 11.82
N PRO A 262 -10.39 -18.93 11.99
CA PRO A 262 -11.18 -19.59 13.04
C PRO A 262 -11.21 -21.12 12.88
N THR A 263 -11.17 -21.63 11.65
CA THR A 263 -11.11 -23.07 11.36
C THR A 263 -9.86 -23.73 11.94
N LEU A 264 -8.69 -23.08 11.85
CA LEU A 264 -7.46 -23.61 12.44
C LEU A 264 -7.54 -23.65 13.97
N VAL A 265 -8.21 -22.68 14.59
CA VAL A 265 -8.43 -22.67 16.04
C VAL A 265 -9.33 -23.85 16.45
N GLN A 266 -10.40 -24.10 15.69
CA GLN A 266 -11.40 -25.11 16.03
C GLN A 266 -10.96 -26.54 15.71
N GLU A 267 -10.36 -26.76 14.53
CA GLU A 267 -10.01 -28.11 14.04
C GLU A 267 -8.62 -28.56 14.49
N VAL A 268 -7.66 -27.64 14.55
CA VAL A 268 -6.25 -27.93 14.89
C VAL A 268 -5.93 -27.57 16.35
N GLY A 269 -6.86 -26.92 17.07
CA GLY A 269 -6.65 -26.50 18.45
C GLY A 269 -5.63 -25.38 18.60
N LEU A 270 -5.40 -24.60 17.54
CA LEU A 270 -4.35 -23.59 17.49
C LEU A 270 -4.80 -22.30 18.23
N SER A 271 -4.57 -22.26 19.54
CA SER A 271 -4.89 -21.10 20.39
C SER A 271 -3.94 -19.92 20.15
N PRO A 272 -4.33 -18.68 20.50
CA PRO A 272 -3.44 -17.51 20.43
C PRO A 272 -2.12 -17.72 21.19
N ASP A 273 -2.16 -18.37 22.35
CA ASP A 273 -0.95 -18.69 23.14
C ASP A 273 -0.03 -19.67 22.41
N ALA A 274 -0.61 -20.68 21.73
CA ALA A 274 0.15 -21.60 20.91
C ALA A 274 0.80 -20.88 19.72
N VAL A 275 0.06 -20.00 19.02
CA VAL A 275 0.59 -19.17 17.93
C VAL A 275 1.73 -18.28 18.42
N TYR A 276 1.58 -17.66 19.59
CA TYR A 276 2.62 -16.83 20.21
C TYR A 276 3.94 -17.62 20.38
N VAL A 277 3.86 -18.81 20.99
CA VAL A 277 5.03 -19.67 21.20
C VAL A 277 5.63 -20.14 19.88
N LEU A 278 4.79 -20.45 18.88
CA LEU A 278 5.26 -20.81 17.54
C LEU A 278 5.98 -19.64 16.88
N CYS A 279 5.46 -18.41 16.94
CA CYS A 279 6.11 -17.23 16.38
C CYS A 279 7.52 -17.02 16.96
N TYR A 280 7.67 -17.14 18.28
CA TYR A 280 8.99 -17.10 18.91
C TYR A 280 9.91 -18.20 18.42
N SER A 281 9.39 -19.44 18.33
CA SER A 281 10.14 -20.58 17.81
C SER A 281 10.64 -20.32 16.38
N LEU A 282 9.81 -19.72 15.53
CA LEU A 282 10.14 -19.38 14.14
C LEU A 282 11.19 -18.28 14.05
N ILE A 283 11.09 -17.23 14.87
CA ILE A 283 12.08 -16.16 14.92
C ILE A 283 13.43 -16.72 15.37
N LEU A 284 13.45 -17.53 16.44
CA LEU A 284 14.67 -18.19 16.93
C LEU A 284 15.29 -19.11 15.87
N LEU A 285 14.46 -19.91 15.19
CA LEU A 285 14.92 -20.76 14.09
C LEU A 285 15.50 -19.93 12.95
N SER A 286 14.85 -18.83 12.57
CA SER A 286 15.34 -17.98 11.47
C SER A 286 16.71 -17.39 11.78
N ILE A 287 16.94 -16.94 13.01
CA ILE A 287 18.22 -16.39 13.47
C ILE A 287 19.29 -17.50 13.51
N ASP A 288 18.94 -18.68 14.01
CA ASP A 288 19.83 -19.84 14.06
C ASP A 288 20.33 -20.23 12.66
N LEU A 289 19.41 -20.35 11.69
CA LEU A 289 19.72 -20.76 10.33
C LEU A 289 20.52 -19.70 9.55
N THR A 290 20.24 -18.40 9.73
CA THR A 290 20.93 -17.34 8.97
C THR A 290 22.23 -16.86 9.60
N SER A 291 22.41 -16.98 10.93
CA SER A 291 23.58 -16.42 11.60
C SER A 291 24.88 -17.17 11.24
N PRO A 292 25.92 -16.50 10.70
CA PRO A 292 27.18 -17.16 10.37
C PRO A 292 27.95 -17.67 11.60
N HIS A 293 27.60 -17.17 12.79
CA HIS A 293 28.24 -17.56 14.06
C HIS A 293 27.79 -18.93 14.56
N VAL A 294 26.63 -19.41 14.12
CA VAL A 294 26.11 -20.73 14.49
C VAL A 294 26.66 -21.77 13.51
N LYS A 295 27.64 -22.56 13.98
CA LYS A 295 28.27 -23.63 13.19
C LYS A 295 27.36 -24.86 13.03
N ASN A 296 26.70 -25.26 14.11
CA ASN A 296 25.79 -26.39 14.13
C ASN A 296 24.35 -25.88 14.11
N LYS A 297 23.73 -25.88 12.93
CA LYS A 297 22.35 -25.44 12.74
C LYS A 297 21.37 -26.42 13.37
N MET A 298 20.28 -25.89 13.92
CA MET A 298 19.19 -26.69 14.45
C MET A 298 18.59 -27.56 13.35
N SER A 299 18.59 -28.87 13.55
CA SER A 299 17.95 -29.81 12.62
C SER A 299 16.42 -29.77 12.73
N LYS A 300 15.73 -30.19 11.67
CA LYS A 300 14.26 -30.32 11.67
C LYS A 300 13.73 -31.14 12.86
N ARG A 301 14.41 -32.25 13.19
CA ARG A 301 14.05 -33.11 14.31
C ARG A 301 14.20 -32.41 15.66
N GLU A 302 15.27 -31.63 15.83
CA GLU A 302 15.47 -30.84 17.05
C GLU A 302 14.43 -29.74 17.19
N PHE A 303 14.11 -29.04 16.10
CA PHE A 303 13.06 -28.03 16.08
C PHE A 303 11.70 -28.61 16.49
N ILE A 304 11.27 -29.71 15.85
CA ILE A 304 9.99 -30.38 16.19
C ILE A 304 9.96 -30.75 17.67
N ARG A 305 11.04 -31.36 18.19
CA ARG A 305 11.13 -31.74 19.60
C ARG A 305 11.04 -30.54 20.54
N ASN A 306 11.74 -29.44 20.23
CA ASN A 306 11.79 -28.25 21.08
C ASN A 306 10.45 -27.52 21.08
N THR A 307 9.84 -27.33 19.92
CA THR A 307 8.57 -26.62 19.77
C THR A 307 7.40 -27.38 20.39
N ARG A 308 7.34 -28.71 20.27
CA ARG A 308 6.28 -29.52 20.93
C ARG A 308 6.35 -29.52 22.45
N ARG A 309 7.54 -29.29 23.02
CA ARG A 309 7.68 -29.10 24.49
C ARG A 309 7.10 -27.77 24.94
N ALA A 310 7.19 -26.74 24.09
CA ALA A 310 6.75 -25.39 24.39
C ALA A 310 5.25 -25.16 24.06
N ALA A 311 4.75 -25.78 22.99
CA ALA A 311 3.36 -25.69 22.57
C ALA A 311 2.75 -27.10 22.47
N GLN A 312 1.85 -27.40 23.41
CA GLN A 312 1.17 -28.69 23.48
C GLN A 312 0.05 -28.78 22.43
N ASN A 313 -0.36 -30.00 22.08
CA ASN A 313 -1.46 -30.29 21.14
C ASN A 313 -1.23 -29.91 19.67
N ILE A 314 0.02 -29.71 19.25
CA ILE A 314 0.36 -29.44 17.84
C ILE A 314 0.93 -30.71 17.18
N SER A 315 0.47 -30.99 15.96
CA SER A 315 0.94 -32.08 15.09
C SER A 315 2.43 -31.93 14.75
N GLU A 316 3.17 -33.05 14.74
CA GLU A 316 4.57 -33.10 14.29
C GLU A 316 4.72 -32.67 12.84
N ASP A 317 3.79 -33.08 11.98
CA ASP A 317 3.81 -32.75 10.55
C ASP A 317 3.67 -31.24 10.35
N PHE A 318 2.74 -30.61 11.10
CA PHE A 318 2.56 -29.16 11.04
C PHE A 318 3.83 -28.40 11.44
N VAL A 319 4.45 -28.77 12.58
CA VAL A 319 5.71 -28.16 13.03
C VAL A 319 6.85 -28.44 12.04
N GLY A 320 6.88 -29.62 11.43
CA GLY A 320 7.80 -29.95 10.36
C GLY A 320 7.65 -29.04 9.14
N HIS A 321 6.42 -28.75 8.71
CA HIS A 321 6.15 -27.83 7.61
C HIS A 321 6.56 -26.39 7.95
N LEU A 322 6.43 -25.97 9.20
CA LEU A 322 6.93 -24.67 9.65
C LEU A 322 8.46 -24.57 9.46
N TYR A 323 9.21 -25.60 9.87
CA TYR A 323 10.66 -25.66 9.66
C TYR A 323 11.03 -25.59 8.19
N ASP A 324 10.39 -26.42 7.35
CA ASP A 324 10.69 -26.48 5.91
C ASP A 324 10.48 -25.10 5.26
N ASN A 325 9.43 -24.39 5.65
CA ASN A 325 9.16 -23.04 5.14
C ASN A 325 10.24 -22.03 5.55
N ILE A 326 10.74 -22.05 6.80
CA ILE A 326 11.85 -21.17 7.21
C ILE A 326 13.14 -21.55 6.47
N TYR A 327 13.42 -22.84 6.35
CA TYR A 327 14.62 -23.33 5.68
C TYR A 327 14.66 -22.97 4.19
N LEU A 328 13.52 -23.05 3.49
CA LEU A 328 13.43 -22.78 2.04
C LEU A 328 13.33 -21.29 1.71
N ILE A 329 12.53 -20.51 2.45
CA ILE A 329 12.27 -19.10 2.14
C ILE A 329 13.26 -18.17 2.86
N GLY A 330 13.74 -18.57 4.03
CA GLY A 330 14.66 -17.78 4.83
C GLY A 330 13.97 -16.90 5.87
N HIS A 331 14.60 -15.75 6.16
CA HIS A 331 14.39 -14.95 7.36
C HIS A 331 12.94 -14.50 7.58
N VAL A 332 12.52 -14.43 8.84
CA VAL A 332 11.16 -14.03 9.23
C VAL A 332 11.05 -12.54 9.55
N ALA A 333 12.10 -12.00 10.19
CA ALA A 333 12.16 -10.65 10.72
C ALA A 333 13.49 -10.02 10.30
N ALA A 334 13.61 -9.55 9.05
CA ALA A 334 14.85 -9.02 8.48
C ALA A 334 15.27 -7.68 9.09
#